data_AF-A0A4P9ZLC6-F1
#
_entry.id   AF-A0A4P9ZLC6-F1
#
_cell.length_a   1.000
_cell.length_b   1.000
_cell.length_c   1.000
_cell.angle_alpha   90.00
_cell.angle_beta   90.00
_cell.angle_gamma   90.00
#
_symmetry.space_group_name_H-M   'P 1'
#
loop_
_entity.id
_entity.type
_entity.pdbx_description
1 polymer ?
#
loop_
_entity_poly.entity_id
_entity_poly.type
_entity_poly.pdbx_seq_one_letter_code
_entity_poly.pdbx_strand_id
1 'polypeptide(L)'
;MYEHCRLALDWDFTPRRIDSIIAAHHRTIEQLMEEITTVPLDKATFKLVVAPLGLAKNDTPITLITTVEFLQHVSPNRALRSTSDKVKRKWRSLQVSSHMPAEVIHHLDIIYKTINHAALEPEDHHLLLALHKVVHSPSQDFPHLEVTRLRDIHNRLNALETSFTRNVNEATMECLFTWKELSGIVARWSVPLIAIGMNYYYLIIIFIYKV
;
A
#
# COMPACT_ATOMS: atom_id res chain seq x y z
N MET A 1 -3.44 -25.38 -0.14
CA MET A 1 -3.99 -24.03 -0.42
C MET A 1 -4.01 -23.10 0.79
N TYR A 2 -3.84 -23.55 2.05
CA TYR A 2 -3.87 -22.66 3.24
C TYR A 2 -2.51 -22.46 3.94
N GLU A 3 -1.46 -23.17 3.53
CA GLU A 3 -0.15 -23.08 4.18
C GLU A 3 0.57 -21.75 3.95
N HIS A 4 0.37 -21.12 2.78
CA HIS A 4 0.93 -19.79 2.49
C HIS A 4 0.26 -18.68 3.32
N CYS A 5 -1.03 -18.82 3.66
CA CYS A 5 -1.72 -17.90 4.58
C CYS A 5 -1.27 -18.09 6.04
N ARG A 6 -0.98 -19.33 6.46
CA ARG A 6 -0.43 -19.62 7.79
C ARG A 6 0.99 -19.08 7.97
N LEU A 7 1.80 -19.14 6.91
CA LEU A 7 3.12 -18.49 6.86
C LEU A 7 3.04 -16.96 6.78
N ALA A 8 1.90 -16.38 6.38
CA ALA A 8 1.71 -14.93 6.27
C ALA A 8 1.59 -14.20 7.62
N LEU A 9 1.48 -14.94 8.73
CA LEU A 9 1.42 -14.42 10.10
C LEU A 9 2.62 -14.85 10.95
N ASP A 10 3.74 -15.18 10.31
CA ASP A 10 5.04 -15.24 10.98
C ASP A 10 5.55 -13.81 11.20
N TRP A 11 5.65 -13.37 12.46
CA TRP A 11 5.99 -11.98 12.82
C TRP A 11 7.48 -11.77 13.07
N ASP A 12 8.32 -12.77 12.81
CA ASP A 12 9.78 -12.77 13.00
C ASP A 12 10.55 -11.99 11.90
N PHE A 13 10.04 -10.81 11.54
CA PHE A 13 10.61 -10.02 10.46
C PHE A 13 11.96 -9.41 10.82
N THR A 14 12.89 -9.51 9.87
CA THR A 14 14.13 -8.72 9.85
C THR A 14 14.11 -7.76 8.66
N PRO A 15 14.82 -6.62 8.71
CA PRO A 15 14.89 -5.70 7.57
C PRO A 15 15.31 -6.38 6.26
N ARG A 16 16.27 -7.30 6.33
CA ARG A 16 16.74 -8.08 5.16
C ARG A 16 15.66 -9.01 4.61
N ARG A 17 14.92 -9.70 5.49
CA ARG A 17 13.81 -10.57 5.08
C ARG A 17 12.75 -9.74 4.35
N ILE A 18 12.36 -8.60 4.92
CA ILE A 18 11.39 -7.67 4.31
C ILE A 18 11.79 -7.29 2.87
N ASP A 19 13.03 -6.86 2.66
CA ASP A 19 13.49 -6.48 1.31
C ASP A 19 13.46 -7.67 0.33
N SER A 20 13.83 -8.86 0.80
CA SER A 20 13.82 -10.08 -0.02
C SER A 20 12.42 -10.49 -0.47
N ILE A 21 11.42 -10.28 0.39
CA ILE A 21 10.02 -10.63 0.11
C ILE A 21 9.47 -9.79 -1.03
N ILE A 22 9.69 -8.49 -1.00
CA ILE A 22 9.20 -7.57 -2.05
C ILE A 22 9.89 -7.86 -3.37
N ALA A 23 11.20 -8.11 -3.32
CA ALA A 23 11.97 -8.45 -4.52
C ALA A 23 11.51 -9.78 -5.12
N ALA A 24 11.25 -10.81 -4.29
CA ALA A 24 10.71 -12.08 -4.75
C ALA A 24 9.33 -11.91 -5.36
N HIS A 25 8.44 -11.19 -4.69
CA HIS A 25 7.09 -10.93 -5.19
C HIS A 25 7.10 -10.19 -6.53
N HIS A 26 7.93 -9.14 -6.65
CA HIS A 26 8.07 -8.41 -7.90
C HIS A 26 8.51 -9.32 -9.06
N ARG A 27 9.51 -10.17 -8.83
CA ARG A 27 9.96 -11.16 -9.82
C ARG A 27 8.87 -12.14 -10.22
N THR A 28 8.07 -12.61 -9.26
CA THR A 28 6.94 -13.52 -9.55
C THR A 28 5.90 -12.84 -10.45
N ILE A 29 5.60 -11.57 -10.21
CA ILE A 29 4.68 -10.80 -11.08
C ILE A 29 5.28 -10.60 -12.47
N GLU A 30 6.56 -10.26 -12.58
CA GLU A 30 7.23 -10.10 -13.88
C GLU A 30 7.23 -11.40 -14.68
N GLN A 31 7.57 -12.53 -14.04
CA GLN A 31 7.56 -13.85 -14.64
C GLN A 31 6.16 -14.24 -15.12
N LEU A 32 5.13 -13.98 -14.31
CA LEU A 32 3.75 -14.25 -14.70
C LEU A 32 3.35 -13.44 -15.94
N MET A 33 3.72 -12.16 -16.00
CA MET A 33 3.43 -11.33 -17.17
C MET A 33 4.15 -11.88 -18.41
N GLU A 34 5.43 -12.26 -18.29
CA GLU A 34 6.19 -12.87 -19.38
C GLU A 34 5.55 -14.18 -19.85
N GLU A 35 5.19 -15.07 -18.93
CA GLU A 35 4.48 -16.33 -19.24
C GLU A 35 3.21 -16.08 -20.04
N ILE A 36 2.38 -15.12 -19.62
CA ILE A 36 1.16 -14.76 -20.34
C ILE A 36 1.47 -14.24 -21.74
N THR A 37 2.51 -13.41 -21.92
CA THR A 37 2.89 -12.90 -23.26
C THR A 37 3.37 -14.00 -24.22
N THR A 38 3.83 -15.14 -23.71
CA THR A 38 4.22 -16.27 -24.57
C THR A 38 3.04 -17.09 -25.08
N VAL A 39 1.83 -16.89 -24.53
CA VAL A 39 0.62 -17.60 -24.96
C VAL A 39 0.22 -17.13 -26.36
N PRO A 40 0.02 -18.02 -27.34
CA PRO A 40 -0.50 -17.62 -28.64
C PRO A 40 -1.90 -17.01 -28.53
N LEU A 41 -2.17 -15.93 -29.27
CA LEU A 41 -3.44 -15.17 -29.20
C LEU A 41 -4.67 -16.04 -29.49
N ASP A 42 -4.54 -17.02 -30.39
CA ASP A 42 -5.58 -18.00 -30.75
C ASP A 42 -5.86 -19.03 -29.65
N LYS A 43 -4.94 -19.18 -28.70
CA LYS A 43 -5.06 -20.10 -27.55
C LYS A 43 -5.36 -19.37 -26.24
N ALA A 44 -5.52 -18.05 -26.28
CA ALA A 44 -5.83 -17.25 -25.11
C ALA A 44 -7.19 -17.67 -24.52
N THR A 45 -7.19 -18.09 -23.27
CA THR A 45 -8.40 -18.50 -22.54
C THR A 45 -8.43 -17.89 -21.16
N PHE A 46 -9.63 -17.84 -20.55
CA PHE A 46 -9.80 -17.37 -19.18
C PHE A 46 -8.83 -18.06 -18.20
N LYS A 47 -8.66 -19.38 -18.31
CA LYS A 47 -7.78 -20.16 -17.41
C LYS A 47 -6.30 -19.86 -17.58
N LEU A 48 -5.85 -19.48 -18.77
CA LEU A 48 -4.43 -19.23 -19.06
C LEU A 48 -4.02 -17.77 -18.81
N VAL A 49 -4.96 -16.83 -18.86
CA VAL A 49 -4.67 -15.40 -18.77
C VAL A 49 -5.36 -14.76 -17.57
N VAL A 50 -6.69 -14.88 -17.48
CA VAL A 50 -7.49 -14.16 -16.48
C VAL A 50 -7.32 -14.75 -15.08
N ALA A 51 -7.42 -16.08 -14.96
CA ALA A 51 -7.31 -16.75 -13.67
C ALA A 51 -5.93 -16.56 -13.01
N PRO A 52 -4.79 -16.69 -13.72
CA PRO A 52 -3.47 -16.42 -13.12
C PRO A 52 -3.30 -14.96 -12.69
N LEU A 53 -3.80 -13.99 -13.46
CA LEU A 53 -3.81 -12.58 -13.06
C LEU A 53 -4.66 -12.33 -11.81
N GLY A 54 -5.82 -12.99 -11.73
CA GLY A 54 -6.69 -12.95 -10.54
C GLY A 54 -6.02 -13.56 -9.31
N LEU A 55 -5.38 -14.72 -9.45
CA LEU A 55 -4.63 -15.39 -8.38
C LEU A 55 -3.48 -14.53 -7.88
N ALA A 56 -2.68 -13.95 -8.79
CA ALA A 56 -1.61 -13.04 -8.40
C ALA A 56 -2.13 -11.82 -7.62
N LYS A 57 -3.26 -11.25 -8.05
CA LYS A 57 -3.93 -10.16 -7.33
C LYS A 57 -4.50 -10.59 -5.98
N ASN A 58 -4.92 -11.83 -5.82
CA ASN A 58 -5.45 -12.35 -4.56
C ASN A 58 -4.32 -12.67 -3.57
N ASP A 59 -3.24 -13.25 -4.06
CA ASP A 59 -2.07 -13.59 -3.25
C ASP A 59 -1.39 -12.33 -2.73
N THR A 60 -1.39 -11.22 -3.48
CA THR A 60 -0.73 -9.95 -3.12
C THR A 60 -1.22 -9.32 -1.79
N PRO A 61 -2.53 -9.06 -1.57
CA PRO A 61 -3.06 -8.52 -0.31
C PRO A 61 -3.23 -9.56 0.80
N ILE A 62 -3.28 -10.87 0.46
CA ILE A 62 -3.39 -11.96 1.44
C ILE A 62 -2.02 -12.37 2.00
N THR A 63 -0.90 -12.03 1.33
CA THR A 63 0.45 -12.36 1.79
C THR A 63 1.22 -11.18 2.40
N LEU A 64 2.38 -11.55 2.96
CA LEU A 64 3.41 -10.78 3.62
C LEU A 64 3.54 -9.27 3.35
N ILE A 65 3.16 -8.74 2.18
CA ILE A 65 3.31 -7.30 1.90
C ILE A 65 2.44 -6.48 2.85
N THR A 66 1.16 -6.81 3.02
CA THR A 66 0.29 -6.09 3.95
C THR A 66 0.76 -6.27 5.40
N THR A 67 1.22 -7.47 5.77
CA THR A 67 1.83 -7.74 7.08
C THR A 67 3.07 -6.88 7.32
N VAL A 68 3.95 -6.77 6.33
CA VAL A 68 5.15 -5.95 6.37
C VAL A 68 4.80 -4.47 6.47
N GLU A 69 3.84 -3.97 5.69
CA GLU A 69 3.37 -2.59 5.78
C GLU A 69 2.77 -2.30 7.16
N PHE A 70 2.09 -3.26 7.78
CA PHE A 70 1.49 -3.10 9.09
C PHE A 70 2.54 -2.88 10.20
N LEU A 71 3.77 -3.42 10.05
CA LEU A 71 4.83 -3.29 11.04
C LEU A 71 5.19 -1.84 11.38
N GLN A 72 5.02 -0.89 10.45
CA GLN A 72 5.28 0.53 10.73
C GLN A 72 4.41 1.08 11.87
N HIS A 73 3.23 0.50 12.10
CA HIS A 73 2.28 0.95 13.10
C HIS A 73 2.46 0.25 14.45
N VAL A 74 2.85 -1.02 14.44
CA VAL A 74 2.83 -1.88 15.64
C VAL A 74 4.20 -2.32 16.15
N SER A 75 5.26 -2.26 15.34
CA SER A 75 6.55 -2.80 15.76
C SER A 75 7.17 -1.96 16.89
N PRO A 76 7.67 -2.59 17.97
CA PRO A 76 8.41 -1.89 19.02
C PRO A 76 9.81 -1.45 18.54
N ASN A 77 10.34 -2.08 17.48
CA ASN A 77 11.65 -1.76 16.93
C ASN A 77 11.56 -0.63 15.89
N ARG A 78 12.17 0.52 16.19
CA ARG A 78 12.22 1.68 15.28
C ARG A 78 12.81 1.34 13.92
N ALA A 79 13.86 0.51 13.85
CA ALA A 79 14.49 0.12 12.59
C ALA A 79 13.52 -0.66 11.69
N LEU A 80 12.73 -1.57 12.27
CA LEU A 80 11.70 -2.30 11.53
C LEU A 80 10.59 -1.38 11.03
N ARG A 81 10.14 -0.40 11.84
CA ARG A 81 9.16 0.59 11.40
C ARG A 81 9.67 1.42 10.23
N SER A 82 10.91 1.90 10.30
CA SER A 82 11.52 2.68 9.23
C SER A 82 11.73 1.87 7.95
N THR A 83 12.09 0.59 8.05
CA THR A 83 12.18 -0.30 6.88
C THR A 83 10.80 -0.56 6.26
N SER A 84 9.80 -0.87 7.08
CA SER A 84 8.42 -1.07 6.64
C SER A 84 7.85 0.15 5.90
N ASP A 85 8.08 1.36 6.41
CA ASP A 85 7.66 2.61 5.76
C ASP A 85 8.38 2.86 4.41
N LYS A 86 9.69 2.61 4.34
CA LYS A 86 10.45 2.67 3.07
C LYS A 86 9.90 1.69 2.04
N VAL A 87 9.57 0.50 2.48
CA VAL A 87 9.03 -0.59 1.65
C VAL A 87 7.66 -0.23 1.11
N LYS A 88 6.76 0.28 1.95
CA LYS A 88 5.45 0.77 1.52
C LYS A 88 5.57 1.81 0.41
N ARG A 89 6.50 2.78 0.56
CA ARG A 89 6.76 3.77 -0.49
C ARG A 89 7.25 3.12 -1.79
N LYS A 90 8.22 2.20 -1.70
CA LYS A 90 8.74 1.46 -2.86
C LYS A 90 7.63 0.65 -3.53
N TRP A 91 6.83 -0.07 -2.77
CA TRP A 91 5.72 -0.88 -3.26
C TRP A 91 4.66 -0.04 -3.97
N ARG A 92 4.22 1.07 -3.36
CA ARG A 92 3.29 2.02 -4.01
C ARG A 92 3.86 2.59 -5.31
N SER A 93 5.15 2.94 -5.33
CA SER A 93 5.79 3.40 -6.57
C SER A 93 5.82 2.33 -7.66
N LEU A 94 6.05 1.06 -7.27
CA LEU A 94 6.01 -0.07 -8.19
C LEU A 94 4.61 -0.27 -8.78
N GLN A 95 3.57 -0.20 -7.94
CA GLN A 95 2.16 -0.30 -8.37
C GLN A 95 1.74 0.82 -9.33
N VAL A 96 2.26 2.04 -9.15
CA VAL A 96 2.01 3.16 -10.08
C VAL A 96 2.78 2.96 -11.40
N SER A 97 3.97 2.35 -11.36
CA SER A 97 4.80 2.11 -12.55
C SER A 97 4.48 0.81 -13.30
N SER A 98 3.80 -0.14 -12.66
CA SER A 98 3.47 -1.44 -13.24
C SER A 98 2.33 -1.26 -14.25
N HIS A 99 2.69 -0.89 -15.46
CA HIS A 99 1.80 -1.02 -16.60
C HIS A 99 1.74 -2.49 -17.03
N MET A 100 0.53 -2.97 -17.24
CA MET A 100 0.30 -4.26 -17.88
C MET A 100 0.85 -4.18 -19.31
N PRO A 101 1.66 -5.15 -19.79
CA PRO A 101 2.18 -5.15 -21.15
C PRO A 101 1.06 -5.11 -22.19
N ALA A 102 1.30 -4.46 -23.32
CA ALA A 102 0.29 -4.27 -24.38
C ALA A 102 -0.23 -5.61 -24.92
N GLU A 103 0.62 -6.63 -24.95
CA GLU A 103 0.29 -7.99 -25.36
C GLU A 103 -0.70 -8.62 -24.39
N VAL A 104 -0.49 -8.47 -23.08
CA VAL A 104 -1.42 -8.97 -22.04
C VAL A 104 -2.78 -8.26 -22.14
N ILE A 105 -2.77 -6.95 -22.41
CA ILE A 105 -3.98 -6.18 -22.68
C ILE A 105 -4.73 -6.77 -23.88
N HIS A 106 -4.02 -7.03 -24.98
CA HIS A 106 -4.62 -7.61 -26.17
C HIS A 106 -5.22 -9.00 -25.92
N HIS A 107 -4.55 -9.85 -25.12
CA HIS A 107 -5.11 -11.13 -24.69
C HIS A 107 -6.42 -10.96 -23.90
N LEU A 108 -6.47 -10.00 -22.97
CA LEU A 108 -7.68 -9.70 -22.20
C LEU A 108 -8.83 -9.24 -23.09
N ASP A 109 -8.57 -8.41 -24.10
CA ASP A 109 -9.58 -7.94 -25.05
C ASP A 109 -10.18 -9.08 -25.87
N ILE A 110 -9.34 -9.97 -26.37
CA ILE A 110 -9.78 -11.12 -27.16
C ILE A 110 -10.65 -12.01 -26.30
N ILE A 111 -10.19 -12.35 -25.09
CA ILE A 111 -10.97 -13.18 -24.17
C ILE A 111 -12.30 -12.51 -23.85
N TYR A 112 -12.29 -11.21 -23.52
CA TYR A 112 -13.51 -10.45 -23.23
C TYR A 112 -14.52 -10.47 -24.39
N LYS A 113 -14.06 -10.37 -25.64
CA LYS A 113 -14.93 -10.35 -26.83
C LYS A 113 -15.43 -11.74 -27.25
N THR A 114 -14.62 -12.78 -27.04
CA THR A 114 -14.89 -14.12 -27.58
C THR A 114 -15.54 -15.07 -26.60
N ILE A 115 -15.39 -14.82 -25.29
CA ILE A 115 -15.95 -15.71 -24.27
C ILE A 115 -17.47 -15.61 -24.19
N ASN A 116 -18.12 -16.74 -23.91
CA ASN A 116 -19.55 -16.75 -23.61
C ASN A 116 -19.77 -16.27 -22.17
N HIS A 117 -20.05 -14.98 -21.99
CA HIS A 117 -20.28 -14.35 -20.68
C HIS A 117 -21.41 -15.01 -19.87
N ALA A 118 -22.44 -15.55 -20.54
CA ALA A 118 -23.56 -16.21 -19.87
C ALA A 118 -23.20 -17.60 -19.31
N ALA A 119 -22.09 -18.19 -19.76
CA ALA A 119 -21.60 -19.47 -19.29
C ALA A 119 -20.53 -19.35 -18.19
N LEU A 120 -20.13 -18.13 -17.83
CA LEU A 120 -19.20 -17.88 -16.74
C LEU A 120 -19.93 -17.92 -15.39
N GLU A 121 -19.23 -18.38 -14.36
CA GLU A 121 -19.67 -18.17 -12.98
C GLU A 121 -19.75 -16.66 -12.67
N PRO A 122 -20.66 -16.22 -11.79
CA PRO A 122 -20.85 -14.80 -11.51
C PRO A 122 -19.56 -14.07 -11.10
N GLU A 123 -18.71 -14.73 -10.30
CA GLU A 123 -17.44 -14.17 -9.82
C GLU A 123 -16.38 -14.11 -10.92
N ASP A 124 -16.30 -15.12 -11.79
CA ASP A 124 -15.38 -15.14 -12.93
C ASP A 124 -15.73 -14.03 -13.94
N HIS A 125 -17.02 -13.84 -14.19
CA HIS A 125 -17.51 -12.73 -15.00
C HIS A 125 -17.18 -11.37 -14.36
N HIS A 126 -17.35 -11.24 -13.05
CA HIS A 126 -16.99 -10.01 -12.33
C HIS A 126 -15.48 -9.72 -12.41
N LEU A 127 -14.63 -10.74 -12.20
CA LEU A 127 -13.18 -10.62 -12.29
C LEU A 127 -12.74 -10.16 -13.69
N LEU A 128 -13.27 -10.79 -14.74
CA LEU A 128 -12.97 -10.42 -16.13
C LEU A 128 -13.38 -8.97 -16.43
N LEU A 129 -14.58 -8.57 -16.02
CA LEU A 129 -15.05 -7.19 -16.16
C LEU A 129 -14.16 -6.19 -15.41
N ALA A 130 -13.79 -6.51 -14.17
CA ALA A 130 -12.94 -5.66 -13.35
C ALA A 130 -11.55 -5.48 -13.99
N LEU A 131 -10.95 -6.55 -14.49
CA LEU A 131 -9.65 -6.49 -15.18
C LEU A 131 -9.73 -5.70 -16.48
N HIS A 132 -10.75 -5.96 -17.31
CA HIS A 132 -10.96 -5.24 -18.57
C HIS A 132 -11.17 -3.74 -18.32
N LYS A 133 -11.93 -3.37 -17.29
CA LYS A 133 -12.17 -1.96 -16.90
C LYS A 133 -10.90 -1.27 -16.37
N VAL A 134 -10.03 -1.98 -15.65
CA VAL A 134 -8.76 -1.42 -15.18
C VAL A 134 -7.87 -1.03 -16.37
N VAL A 135 -7.78 -1.92 -17.35
CA VAL A 135 -6.94 -1.74 -18.53
C VAL A 135 -7.44 -0.63 -19.46
N HIS A 136 -8.76 -0.49 -19.61
CA HIS A 136 -9.40 0.59 -20.40
C HIS A 136 -9.88 1.76 -19.53
N SER A 137 -9.28 1.91 -18.35
CA SER A 137 -9.56 3.08 -17.55
C SER A 137 -9.07 4.31 -18.32
N PRO A 138 -9.78 5.45 -18.28
CA PRO A 138 -9.39 6.63 -19.04
C PRO A 138 -7.97 7.09 -18.72
N SER A 139 -7.44 6.75 -17.53
CA SER A 139 -6.05 6.94 -17.13
C SER A 139 -5.00 6.22 -17.99
N GLN A 140 -5.36 5.16 -18.70
CA GLN A 140 -4.44 4.30 -19.45
C GLN A 140 -4.49 4.54 -20.97
N ASP A 141 -5.59 5.11 -21.48
CA ASP A 141 -5.78 5.48 -22.90
C ASP A 141 -5.18 6.85 -23.26
N PHE A 142 -4.53 7.52 -22.30
CA PHE A 142 -3.91 8.81 -22.56
C PHE A 142 -2.64 8.68 -23.42
N PRO A 143 -2.36 9.65 -24.32
CA PRO A 143 -1.07 9.74 -24.99
C PRO A 143 0.08 9.74 -23.97
N HIS A 144 1.23 9.17 -24.34
CA HIS A 144 2.39 9.02 -23.45
C HIS A 144 2.81 10.33 -22.74
N LEU A 145 2.65 11.48 -23.40
CA LEU A 145 2.93 12.80 -22.84
C LEU A 145 1.98 13.17 -21.67
N GLU A 146 0.70 12.82 -21.80
CA GLU A 146 -0.32 13.08 -20.79
C GLU A 146 -0.21 12.10 -19.62
N VAL A 147 0.10 10.82 -19.90
CA VAL A 147 0.42 9.82 -18.86
C VAL A 147 1.62 10.25 -18.02
N THR A 148 2.68 10.76 -18.66
CA THR A 148 3.87 11.26 -17.97
C THR A 148 3.53 12.44 -17.06
N ARG A 149 2.71 13.38 -17.54
CA ARG A 149 2.26 14.52 -16.75
C ARG A 149 1.37 14.11 -15.58
N LEU A 150 0.45 13.16 -15.79
CA LEU A 150 -0.41 12.62 -14.73
C LEU A 150 0.43 11.90 -13.66
N ARG A 151 1.42 11.12 -14.07
CA ARG A 151 2.38 10.48 -13.16
C ARG A 151 3.14 11.50 -12.32
N ASP A 152 3.61 12.58 -12.92
CA ASP A 152 4.30 13.66 -12.19
C ASP A 152 3.38 14.36 -11.18
N ILE A 153 2.12 14.62 -11.56
CA ILE A 153 1.11 15.19 -10.65
C ILE A 153 0.84 14.22 -9.48
N HIS A 154 0.66 12.93 -9.77
CA HIS A 154 0.40 11.92 -8.76
C HIS A 154 1.59 11.76 -7.78
N ASN A 155 2.82 11.76 -8.30
CA ASN A 155 4.04 11.74 -7.50
C ASN A 155 4.13 12.97 -6.57
N ARG A 156 3.80 14.16 -7.09
CA ARG A 156 3.76 15.40 -6.29
C ARG A 156 2.69 15.35 -5.21
N LEU A 157 1.50 14.83 -5.52
CA LEU A 157 0.43 14.65 -4.53
C LEU A 157 0.85 13.70 -3.41
N ASN A 158 1.43 12.56 -3.75
CA ASN A 158 1.94 11.60 -2.76
C ASN A 158 3.04 12.19 -1.87
N ALA A 159 3.94 12.99 -2.45
CA ALA A 159 4.97 13.71 -1.70
C ALA A 159 4.36 14.77 -0.76
N LEU A 160 3.37 15.52 -1.24
CA LEU A 160 2.64 16.51 -0.44
C LEU A 160 1.91 15.86 0.73
N GLU A 161 1.14 14.79 0.49
CA GLU A 161 0.45 14.02 1.54
C GLU A 161 1.43 13.53 2.60
N THR A 162 2.54 12.91 2.16
CA THR A 162 3.59 12.44 3.08
C THR A 162 4.16 13.58 3.91
N SER A 163 4.47 14.73 3.29
CA SER A 163 4.99 15.90 4.00
C SER A 163 3.99 16.50 4.96
N PHE A 164 2.71 16.58 4.59
CA PHE A 164 1.63 17.10 5.44
C PHE A 164 1.48 16.22 6.68
N THR A 165 1.34 14.91 6.50
CA THR A 165 1.23 13.96 7.60
C THR A 165 2.47 14.01 8.49
N ARG A 166 3.67 14.10 7.92
CA ARG A 166 4.90 14.24 8.71
C ARG A 166 4.90 15.54 9.51
N ASN A 167 4.61 16.67 8.89
CA ASN A 167 4.61 17.98 9.54
C ASN A 167 3.63 18.02 10.72
N VAL A 168 2.45 17.41 10.57
CA VAL A 168 1.44 17.33 11.64
C VAL A 168 1.92 16.40 12.77
N ASN A 169 2.47 15.23 12.45
CA ASN A 169 2.92 14.26 13.45
C ASN A 169 4.20 14.68 14.19
N GLU A 170 5.09 15.43 13.53
CA GLU A 170 6.35 15.92 14.10
C GLU A 170 6.22 17.32 14.72
N ALA A 171 5.09 18.01 14.54
CA ALA A 171 4.84 19.30 15.16
C ALA A 171 4.72 19.16 16.68
N THR A 172 5.76 19.60 17.40
CA THR A 172 5.71 19.81 18.84
C THR A 172 5.40 21.28 19.09
N MET A 173 4.13 21.57 19.40
CA MET A 173 3.72 22.87 19.93
C MET A 173 3.51 22.76 21.43
N GLU A 174 4.25 23.56 22.18
CA GLU A 174 4.12 23.66 23.63
C GLU A 174 3.46 24.99 23.97
N CYS A 175 2.52 24.95 24.91
CA CYS A 175 1.87 26.14 25.45
C CYS A 175 1.95 26.10 26.97
N LEU A 176 2.37 27.22 27.56
CA LEU A 176 2.54 27.37 29.00
C LEU A 176 1.26 27.95 29.59
N PHE A 177 0.74 27.29 30.63
CA PHE A 177 -0.46 27.72 31.35
C PHE A 177 -0.16 27.84 32.85
N THR A 178 -0.82 28.78 33.49
CA THR A 178 -0.85 28.90 34.95
C THR A 178 -1.89 27.97 35.56
N TRP A 179 -1.74 27.65 36.85
CA TRP A 179 -2.72 26.83 37.58
C TRP A 179 -4.14 27.40 37.58
N LYS A 180 -4.27 28.74 37.54
CA LYS A 180 -5.58 29.41 37.47
C LYS A 180 -6.24 29.21 36.10
N GLU A 181 -5.45 29.25 35.02
CA GLU A 181 -5.92 29.02 33.65
C GLU A 181 -6.33 27.55 33.40
N LEU A 182 -5.81 26.61 34.20
CA LEU A 182 -6.16 25.19 34.14
C LEU A 182 -7.28 24.80 35.13
N SER A 183 -7.96 25.79 35.72
CA SER A 183 -9.06 25.53 36.66
C SER A 183 -10.23 24.82 35.96
N GLY A 184 -10.66 23.67 36.49
CA GLY A 184 -11.71 22.83 35.91
C GLY A 184 -11.24 21.51 35.31
N ILE A 185 -9.92 21.30 35.16
CA ILE A 185 -9.36 20.01 34.75
C ILE A 185 -9.28 19.06 35.96
N VAL A 186 -9.78 17.84 35.80
CA VAL A 186 -9.83 16.83 36.88
C VAL A 186 -8.42 16.43 37.32
N ALA A 187 -8.19 16.37 38.64
CA ALA A 187 -6.89 16.12 39.28
C ALA A 187 -6.10 14.91 38.75
N ARG A 188 -6.77 13.86 38.26
CA ARG A 188 -6.14 12.68 37.65
C ARG A 188 -5.31 13.03 36.41
N TRP A 189 -5.70 14.05 35.64
CA TRP A 189 -4.97 14.52 34.46
C TRP A 189 -3.84 15.50 34.81
N SER A 190 -3.79 16.00 36.05
CA SER A 190 -2.78 16.94 36.54
C SER A 190 -1.48 16.27 37.00
N VAL A 191 -1.51 14.96 37.27
CA VAL A 191 -0.40 14.20 37.87
C VAL A 191 0.64 13.67 36.86
N PRO A 192 0.30 13.19 35.64
CA PRO A 192 1.33 12.80 34.67
C PRO A 192 2.06 14.01 34.03
N LEU A 193 1.65 15.24 34.37
CA LEU A 193 2.26 16.49 33.90
C LEU A 193 3.52 16.92 34.67
N ILE A 194 4.00 16.09 35.59
CA ILE A 194 5.16 16.37 36.43
C ILE A 194 6.23 15.33 36.15
N ALA A 195 7.23 15.67 35.34
CA ALA A 195 8.64 15.32 35.60
C ALA A 195 9.57 15.67 34.41
N ILE A 196 9.70 16.94 34.02
CA ILE A 196 10.97 17.45 33.49
C ILE A 196 11.20 18.85 34.08
N GLY A 197 11.89 18.90 35.23
CA GLY A 197 12.43 20.14 35.82
C GLY A 197 11.52 20.85 36.83
N MET A 198 11.67 20.54 38.12
CA MET A 198 11.14 21.37 39.20
C MET A 198 12.04 22.61 39.37
N ASN A 199 11.58 23.76 38.89
CA ASN A 199 11.96 25.06 39.44
C ASN A 199 10.68 25.72 39.98
N TYR A 200 10.74 26.16 41.24
CA TYR A 200 9.63 26.38 42.18
C TYR A 200 8.53 27.41 41.82
N TYR A 201 8.42 27.85 40.56
CA TYR A 201 7.43 28.84 40.15
C TYR A 201 6.65 28.51 38.87
N TYR A 202 7.00 27.43 38.15
CA TYR A 202 6.35 27.09 36.88
C TYR A 202 6.14 25.58 36.76
N LEU A 203 4.93 25.16 36.39
CA LEU A 203 4.66 23.78 35.95
C LEU A 203 4.88 23.75 34.43
N ILE A 204 5.90 23.03 33.96
CA ILE A 204 6.09 22.80 32.52
C ILE A 204 5.15 21.67 32.11
N ILE A 205 4.11 22.02 31.38
CA ILE A 205 3.11 21.08 30.87
C ILE A 205 3.36 20.91 29.38
N ILE A 206 3.91 19.75 29.00
CA ILE A 206 4.06 19.37 27.59
C ILE A 206 2.77 18.69 27.14
N PHE A 207 1.89 19.43 26.46
CA PHE A 207 0.81 18.81 25.69
C PHE A 207 1.36 18.32 24.36
N ILE A 208 1.69 17.03 24.26
CA ILE A 208 1.92 16.40 22.96
C ILE A 208 0.54 16.20 22.32
N TYR A 209 0.06 17.20 21.57
CA TYR A 209 -1.07 17.01 20.67
C TYR A 209 -0.61 16.09 19.54
N LYS A 210 -1.00 14.82 19.63
CA LYS A 210 -0.93 13.92 18.47
C LYS A 210 -2.23 14.12 17.70
N VAL A 211 -2.18 15.00 16.69
CA VAL A 211 -3.29 15.20 15.73
C VAL A 211 -3.36 14.00 14.80
#